data_AF-A0A955EGU4-F1
#
_entry.id   AF-A0A955EGU4-F1
#
_cell.length_a   1.000
_cell.length_b   1.000
_cell.length_c   1.000
_cell.angle_alpha   90.00
_cell.angle_beta   90.00
_cell.angle_gamma   90.00
#
_symmetry.space_group_name_H-M   'P 1'
#
loop_
_entity.id
_entity.type
_entity.pdbx_description
1 polymer ?
#
loop_
_entity_poly.entity_id
_entity_poly.type
_entity_poly.pdbx_seq_one_letter_code
_entity_poly.pdbx_strand_id
1 'polypeptide(L)'
;MTGIPEGPGFHFAVANRWYKDNRIPPRGFENANYDLFGGTPVGATYADGQYWDDTLYTPPAGAVSADVTLYYQSTSKEFVEFLRDANTTNTKGQEMYDLWNNNGKCPPEIMAQTTIALNIVLVGDIDADGDVDLTDADLFAGALIGTNTDSEQVSRSDINGDTRADGLDIQGFVAALLAG
;
A
#
# COMPACT_ATOMS: atom_id res chain seq x y z
N MET A 1 -4.13 32.28 27.53
CA MET A 1 -5.14 31.22 27.27
C MET A 1 -6.09 31.74 26.22
N THR A 2 -6.33 30.98 25.15
CA THR A 2 -7.09 31.40 23.96
C THR A 2 -8.60 31.16 24.06
N GLY A 3 -9.07 30.49 25.12
CA GLY A 3 -10.50 30.15 25.30
C GLY A 3 -10.97 28.96 24.45
N ILE A 4 -10.08 28.35 23.67
CA ILE A 4 -10.33 27.18 22.83
C ILE A 4 -9.85 25.93 23.59
N PRO A 5 -10.65 24.85 23.66
CA PRO A 5 -10.22 23.59 24.25
C PRO A 5 -8.95 23.04 23.56
N GLU A 6 -8.04 22.47 24.35
CA GLU A 6 -6.88 21.77 23.79
C GLU A 6 -7.33 20.53 23.01
N GLY A 7 -6.75 20.31 21.82
CA GLY A 7 -7.07 19.15 21.00
C GLY A 7 -6.59 19.24 19.55
N PRO A 8 -6.80 18.17 18.76
CA PRO A 8 -6.58 18.21 17.32
C PRO A 8 -7.49 19.25 16.65
N GLY A 9 -6.97 19.96 15.65
CA GLY A 9 -7.76 20.91 14.89
C GLY A 9 -6.97 21.65 13.82
N PHE A 10 -7.68 22.46 13.04
CA PHE A 10 -7.13 23.21 11.91
C PHE A 10 -6.70 24.65 12.26
N HIS A 11 -6.83 25.05 13.53
CA HIS A 11 -6.45 26.39 13.97
C HIS A 11 -4.93 26.51 14.24
N PHE A 12 -4.12 26.44 13.19
CA PHE A 12 -2.66 26.29 13.30
C PHE A 12 -1.94 27.37 14.14
N ALA A 13 -2.48 28.59 14.21
CA ALA A 13 -1.90 29.66 15.03
C ALA A 13 -1.94 29.40 16.55
N VAL A 14 -2.82 28.50 17.01
CA VAL A 14 -2.93 28.14 18.44
C VAL A 14 -2.57 26.68 18.70
N ALA A 15 -2.19 25.94 17.65
CA ALA A 15 -1.73 24.57 17.78
C ALA A 15 -0.38 24.53 18.52
N ASN A 16 -0.32 23.73 19.57
CA ASN A 16 0.86 23.56 20.43
C ASN A 16 1.38 22.10 20.45
N ARG A 17 0.70 21.19 19.74
CA ARG A 17 1.00 19.77 19.75
C ARG A 17 0.75 19.13 18.37
N TRP A 18 1.61 18.19 18.03
CA TRP A 18 1.56 17.37 16.83
C TRP A 18 0.77 16.11 17.18
N TYR A 19 -0.41 15.97 16.60
CA TYR A 19 -1.29 14.81 16.84
C TYR A 19 -1.10 13.70 15.81
N LYS A 20 -0.67 14.06 14.60
CA LYS A 20 -0.37 13.14 13.51
C LYS A 20 0.67 13.78 12.60
N ASP A 21 1.69 13.00 12.27
CA ASP A 21 2.71 13.31 11.30
C ASP A 21 3.25 11.99 10.75
N ASN A 22 2.74 11.59 9.58
CA ASN A 22 3.19 10.40 8.85
C ASN A 22 4.08 10.77 7.67
N ARG A 23 4.79 11.90 7.74
CA ARG A 23 5.73 12.29 6.69
C ARG A 23 6.93 11.34 6.69
N ILE A 24 7.26 10.86 5.50
CA ILE A 24 8.50 10.12 5.26
C ILE A 24 9.67 11.08 5.54
N PRO A 25 10.63 10.71 6.41
CA PRO A 25 11.70 11.62 6.78
C PRO A 25 12.71 11.83 5.64
N PRO A 26 13.48 12.93 5.66
CA PRO A 26 14.45 13.22 4.62
C PRO A 26 15.71 12.34 4.73
N ARG A 27 16.54 12.37 3.69
CA ARG A 27 17.86 11.73 3.73
C ARG A 27 18.71 12.28 4.88
N GLY A 28 19.38 11.39 5.61
CA GLY A 28 20.17 11.74 6.80
C GLY A 28 19.35 11.85 8.09
N PHE A 29 18.11 11.34 8.10
CA PHE A 29 17.30 11.23 9.31
C PHE A 29 18.00 10.39 10.39
N GLU A 30 18.00 10.92 11.61
CA GLU A 30 18.46 10.24 12.82
C GLU A 30 17.49 10.60 13.93
N ASN A 31 16.87 9.59 14.54
CA ASN A 31 15.81 9.75 15.52
C ASN A 31 16.22 10.68 16.67
N ALA A 32 17.43 10.47 17.21
CA ALA A 32 17.94 11.28 18.31
C ALA A 32 18.04 12.77 17.96
N ASN A 33 18.52 13.11 16.75
CA ASN A 33 18.66 14.50 16.33
C ASN A 33 17.31 15.16 16.03
N TYR A 34 16.36 14.41 15.47
CA TYR A 34 15.03 14.92 15.14
C TYR A 34 14.18 15.14 16.38
N ASP A 35 14.34 14.31 17.41
CA ASP A 35 13.62 14.46 18.68
C ASP A 35 13.97 15.77 19.40
N LEU A 36 15.22 16.23 19.29
CA LEU A 36 15.69 17.47 19.95
C LEU A 36 14.92 18.74 19.56
N PHE A 37 14.32 18.77 18.36
CA PHE A 37 13.50 19.89 17.90
C PHE A 37 12.03 19.51 17.67
N GLY A 38 11.61 18.32 18.10
CA GLY A 38 10.25 17.82 17.90
C GLY A 38 9.93 17.44 16.46
N GLY A 39 10.94 17.08 15.67
CA GLY A 39 10.82 16.62 14.29
C GLY A 39 10.48 15.14 14.12
N THR A 40 10.32 14.40 15.23
CA THR A 40 9.96 12.97 15.20
C THR A 40 8.56 12.78 14.61
N PRO A 41 8.38 11.91 13.60
CA PRO A 41 7.06 11.55 13.08
C PRO A 41 6.12 11.04 14.18
N VAL A 42 4.83 11.33 14.05
CA VAL A 42 3.78 10.98 15.02
C VAL A 42 2.76 10.07 14.35
N GLY A 43 2.67 8.82 14.81
CA GLY A 43 1.80 7.81 14.23
C GLY A 43 2.42 7.05 13.04
N ALA A 44 3.71 7.25 12.80
CA ALA A 44 4.56 6.42 11.95
C ALA A 44 5.93 6.23 12.65
N THR A 45 6.66 5.18 12.31
CA THR A 45 7.99 4.91 12.87
C THR A 45 8.95 4.56 11.74
N TYR A 46 10.10 5.23 11.73
CA TYR A 46 11.14 5.06 10.72
C TYR A 46 12.48 4.79 11.42
N ALA A 47 13.26 3.88 10.86
CA ALA A 47 14.62 3.63 11.33
C ALA A 47 15.57 4.79 10.95
N ASP A 48 16.71 4.90 11.63
CA ASP A 48 17.74 5.88 11.25
C ASP A 48 18.19 5.64 9.80
N GLY A 49 18.25 6.73 9.03
CA GLY A 49 18.56 6.71 7.60
C GLY A 49 17.42 6.25 6.70
N GLN A 50 16.25 5.85 7.22
CA GLN A 50 15.10 5.47 6.40
C GLN A 50 14.43 6.72 5.81
N TYR A 51 14.58 6.94 4.50
CA TYR A 51 13.99 8.07 3.76
C TYR A 51 12.91 7.63 2.76
N TRP A 52 12.32 6.47 2.99
CA TRP A 52 11.27 5.85 2.19
C TRP A 52 10.27 5.17 3.13
N ASP A 53 9.12 4.80 2.59
CA ASP A 53 8.08 4.03 3.28
C ASP A 53 7.75 2.80 2.44
N ASP A 54 7.66 1.65 3.10
CA ASP A 54 7.27 0.39 2.48
C ASP A 54 5.91 -0.02 3.04
N THR A 55 4.91 -0.13 2.17
CA THR A 55 3.59 -0.67 2.52
C THR A 55 3.36 -1.93 1.70
N LEU A 56 3.11 -3.05 2.38
CA LEU A 56 2.83 -4.33 1.76
C LEU A 56 1.35 -4.46 1.42
N TYR A 57 1.07 -4.87 0.19
CA TYR A 57 -0.27 -5.17 -0.28
C TYR A 57 -0.33 -6.62 -0.72
N THR A 58 -1.39 -7.33 -0.34
CA THR A 58 -1.67 -8.67 -0.85
C THR A 58 -2.59 -8.54 -2.07
N PRO A 59 -2.09 -8.79 -3.29
CA PRO A 59 -2.95 -8.80 -4.46
C PRO A 59 -3.97 -9.95 -4.37
N PRO A 60 -5.17 -9.81 -4.96
CA PRO A 60 -6.13 -10.90 -5.03
C PRO A 60 -5.59 -12.06 -5.89
N ALA A 61 -6.08 -13.27 -5.65
CA ALA A 61 -5.75 -14.44 -6.48
C ALA A 61 -6.08 -14.20 -7.96
N GLY A 62 -5.23 -14.66 -8.87
CA GLY A 62 -5.36 -14.42 -10.31
C GLY A 62 -5.08 -12.98 -10.76
N ALA A 63 -4.62 -12.08 -9.88
CA ALA A 63 -4.21 -10.75 -10.30
C ALA A 63 -2.95 -10.83 -11.19
N VAL A 64 -3.08 -10.38 -12.44
CA VAL A 64 -1.99 -10.37 -13.43
C VAL A 64 -1.24 -9.03 -13.49
N SER A 65 -1.78 -7.99 -12.86
CA SER A 65 -1.15 -6.67 -12.81
C SER A 65 -1.65 -5.82 -11.64
N ALA A 66 -0.90 -4.77 -11.33
CA ALA A 66 -1.26 -3.72 -10.40
C ALA A 66 -1.00 -2.33 -11.02
N ASP A 67 -2.00 -1.46 -10.96
CA ASP A 67 -1.86 -0.04 -11.28
C ASP A 67 -1.63 0.75 -10.00
N VAL A 68 -0.51 1.48 -9.94
CA VAL A 68 -0.11 2.28 -8.79
C VAL A 68 -0.04 3.74 -9.19
N THR A 69 -0.85 4.58 -8.54
CA THR A 69 -0.91 6.02 -8.80
C THR A 69 -0.67 6.80 -7.51
N LEU A 70 0.34 7.67 -7.53
CA LEU A 70 0.60 8.63 -6.46
C LEU A 70 -0.14 9.92 -6.75
N TYR A 71 -1.00 10.34 -5.80
CA TYR A 71 -1.72 11.60 -5.87
C TYR A 71 -1.16 12.65 -4.90
N TYR A 72 -1.25 13.92 -5.26
CA TYR A 72 -0.97 15.06 -4.40
C TYR A 72 -2.16 16.01 -4.35
N GLN A 73 -2.47 16.53 -3.16
CA GLN A 73 -3.54 17.51 -2.97
C GLN A 73 -3.03 18.67 -2.12
N SER A 74 -3.14 19.89 -2.63
CA SER A 74 -2.61 21.09 -1.95
C SER A 74 -3.42 21.50 -0.71
N THR A 75 -4.74 21.33 -0.72
CA THR A 75 -5.61 21.66 0.42
C THR A 75 -6.74 20.65 0.51
N SER A 76 -7.10 20.28 1.74
CA SER A 76 -8.27 19.42 1.98
C SER A 76 -9.56 20.23 1.99
N LYS A 77 -10.68 19.55 1.76
CA LYS A 77 -12.02 20.14 1.87
C LYS A 77 -12.29 20.61 3.30
N GLU A 78 -11.95 19.78 4.27
CA GLU A 78 -12.20 20.01 5.70
C GLU A 78 -11.48 21.27 6.20
N PHE A 79 -10.29 21.56 5.67
CA PHE A 79 -9.57 22.78 5.99
C PHE A 79 -10.27 24.04 5.45
N VAL A 80 -10.75 23.99 4.20
CA VAL A 80 -11.47 25.12 3.59
C VAL A 80 -12.81 25.38 4.31
N GLU A 81 -13.54 24.32 4.66
CA GLU A 81 -14.77 24.41 5.43
C GLU A 81 -14.52 24.96 6.85
N PHE A 82 -13.43 24.52 7.49
CA PHE A 82 -13.00 25.09 8.76
C PHE A 82 -12.74 26.61 8.66
N LEU A 83 -12.00 27.06 7.64
CA LEU A 83 -11.73 28.49 7.46
C LEU A 83 -13.00 29.31 7.22
N ARG A 84 -14.00 28.73 6.53
CA ARG A 84 -15.32 29.34 6.35
C ARG A 84 -16.05 29.48 7.69
N ASP A 85 -16.17 28.37 8.43
CA ASP A 85 -17.02 28.29 9.62
C ASP A 85 -16.40 28.99 10.83
N ALA A 86 -15.07 28.94 10.96
CA ALA A 86 -14.34 29.57 12.06
C ALA A 86 -14.22 31.09 11.91
N ASN A 87 -14.42 31.65 10.70
CA ASN A 87 -14.34 33.08 10.50
C ASN A 87 -15.68 33.76 10.77
N THR A 88 -15.87 34.20 12.02
CA THR A 88 -17.07 34.91 12.47
C THR A 88 -16.92 36.44 12.48
N THR A 89 -15.81 36.98 11.95
CA THR A 89 -15.46 38.40 12.10
C THR A 89 -15.64 39.22 10.82
N ASN A 90 -15.59 38.57 9.66
CA ASN A 90 -15.75 39.19 8.35
C ASN A 90 -16.17 38.14 7.31
N THR A 91 -16.26 38.55 6.04
CA THR A 91 -16.73 37.71 4.93
C THR A 91 -15.67 36.82 4.29
N LYS A 92 -14.39 36.93 4.69
CA LYS A 92 -13.27 36.28 3.99
C LYS A 92 -13.32 34.76 4.01
N GLY A 93 -13.90 34.16 5.05
CA GLY A 93 -14.11 32.70 5.10
C GLY A 93 -15.06 32.23 4.01
N GLN A 94 -16.18 32.93 3.84
CA GLN A 94 -17.14 32.65 2.77
C GLN A 94 -16.56 32.93 1.39
N GLU A 95 -15.89 34.08 1.20
CA GLU A 95 -15.25 34.43 -0.07
C GLU A 95 -14.21 33.38 -0.49
N MET A 96 -13.39 32.87 0.44
CA MET A 96 -12.43 31.80 0.18
C MET A 96 -13.11 30.49 -0.23
N TYR A 97 -14.17 30.10 0.48
CA TYR A 97 -14.94 28.90 0.15
C TYR A 97 -15.56 29.00 -1.25
N ASP A 98 -16.15 30.14 -1.58
CA ASP A 98 -16.78 30.36 -2.88
C ASP A 98 -15.74 30.33 -4.00
N LEU A 99 -14.58 30.98 -3.82
CA LEU A 99 -13.47 30.92 -4.78
C LEU A 99 -12.99 29.48 -4.97
N TRP A 100 -12.77 28.74 -3.89
CA TRP A 100 -12.36 27.34 -3.97
C TRP A 100 -13.41 26.49 -4.69
N ASN A 101 -14.69 26.60 -4.31
CA ASN A 101 -15.77 25.81 -4.90
C ASN A 101 -15.98 26.12 -6.39
N ASN A 102 -15.87 27.39 -6.79
CA ASN A 102 -16.12 27.85 -8.15
C ASN A 102 -14.94 27.64 -9.11
N ASN A 103 -13.72 27.43 -8.60
CA ASN A 103 -12.53 27.21 -9.42
C ASN A 103 -12.08 25.74 -9.45
N GLY A 104 -13.05 24.81 -9.37
CA GLY A 104 -12.75 23.37 -9.47
C GLY A 104 -12.12 22.78 -8.21
N LYS A 105 -12.05 23.53 -7.11
CA LYS A 105 -11.48 23.10 -5.82
C LYS A 105 -9.98 22.79 -5.96
N CYS A 106 -9.49 21.84 -5.17
CA CYS A 106 -8.16 21.27 -5.33
C CYS A 106 -8.33 19.75 -5.35
N PRO A 107 -8.75 19.15 -6.47
CA PRO A 107 -8.83 17.70 -6.56
C PRO A 107 -7.43 17.10 -6.38
N PRO A 108 -7.33 15.82 -5.98
CA PRO A 108 -6.05 15.12 -6.02
C PRO A 108 -5.50 15.08 -7.45
N GLU A 109 -4.27 15.53 -7.62
CA GLU A 109 -3.54 15.56 -8.90
C GLU A 109 -2.55 14.40 -8.98
N ILE A 110 -2.41 13.79 -10.16
CA ILE A 110 -1.48 12.67 -10.36
C ILE A 110 -0.04 13.21 -10.36
N MET A 111 0.80 12.67 -9.47
CA MET A 111 2.22 12.96 -9.40
C MET A 111 3.06 11.94 -10.18
N ALA A 112 2.69 10.66 -10.06
CA ALA A 112 3.34 9.55 -10.72
C ALA A 112 2.36 8.40 -10.89
N GLN A 113 2.55 7.62 -11.94
CA GLN A 113 1.77 6.42 -12.20
C GLN A 113 2.68 5.35 -12.80
N THR A 114 2.46 4.09 -12.41
CA THR A 114 3.12 2.94 -13.01
C THR A 114 2.19 1.74 -13.00
N THR A 115 2.40 0.83 -13.94
CA THR A 115 1.73 -0.47 -14.00
C THR A 115 2.78 -1.54 -13.82
N ILE A 116 2.54 -2.46 -12.90
CA ILE A 116 3.43 -3.56 -12.57
C ILE A 116 2.73 -4.85 -13.01
N ALA A 117 3.38 -5.64 -13.86
CA ALA A 117 2.92 -7.00 -14.13
C ALA A 117 3.16 -7.86 -12.88
N LEU A 118 2.12 -8.54 -12.41
CA LEU A 118 2.21 -9.44 -11.28
C LEU A 118 2.39 -10.86 -11.82
N ASN A 119 3.60 -11.38 -11.70
CA ASN A 119 3.85 -12.81 -11.89
C ASN A 119 3.56 -13.49 -10.56
N ILE A 120 2.28 -13.66 -10.21
CA ILE A 120 1.92 -14.45 -9.04
C ILE A 120 2.12 -15.90 -9.43
N VAL A 121 3.12 -16.56 -8.84
CA VAL A 121 3.22 -18.02 -8.89
C VAL A 121 2.11 -18.53 -7.99
N LEU A 122 1.02 -18.98 -8.60
CA LEU A 122 -0.02 -19.69 -7.87
C LEU A 122 0.55 -21.07 -7.51
N VAL A 123 0.70 -21.34 -6.22
CA VAL A 123 1.21 -22.64 -5.77
C VAL A 123 0.21 -23.70 -6.25
N GLY A 124 0.68 -24.68 -7.02
CA GLY A 124 -0.15 -25.69 -7.65
C GLY A 124 -0.53 -25.43 -9.11
N ASP A 125 -0.32 -24.22 -9.62
CA ASP A 125 -0.48 -23.88 -11.05
C ASP A 125 0.78 -24.31 -11.82
N ILE A 126 0.72 -25.52 -12.37
CA ILE A 126 1.84 -26.18 -13.02
C ILE A 126 1.92 -25.78 -14.49
N ASP A 127 0.80 -25.49 -15.17
CA ASP A 127 0.81 -25.06 -16.56
C ASP A 127 0.94 -23.54 -16.78
N ALA A 128 0.83 -22.73 -15.73
CA ALA A 128 0.83 -21.26 -15.72
C ALA A 128 -0.30 -20.63 -16.51
N ASP A 129 -1.49 -21.22 -16.50
CA ASP A 129 -2.68 -20.58 -17.05
C ASP A 129 -3.39 -19.65 -16.05
N GLY A 130 -2.98 -19.68 -14.77
CA GLY A 130 -3.43 -18.79 -13.71
C GLY A 130 -4.50 -19.35 -12.79
N ASP A 131 -4.86 -20.63 -12.88
CA ASP A 131 -5.67 -21.34 -11.89
C ASP A 131 -5.01 -22.64 -11.39
N VAL A 132 -5.68 -23.35 -10.47
CA VAL A 132 -5.24 -24.69 -10.02
C VAL A 132 -6.40 -25.64 -10.26
N ASP A 133 -6.28 -26.48 -11.27
CA ASP A 133 -7.36 -27.37 -11.68
C ASP A 133 -6.90 -28.83 -11.92
N LEU A 134 -7.71 -29.62 -12.63
CA LEU A 134 -7.37 -31.02 -12.90
C LEU A 134 -6.30 -31.19 -13.98
N THR A 135 -6.10 -30.17 -14.83
CA THR A 135 -5.00 -30.10 -15.80
C THR A 135 -3.67 -30.07 -15.05
N ASP A 136 -3.56 -29.27 -14.00
CA ASP A 136 -2.39 -29.26 -13.12
C ASP A 136 -2.21 -30.60 -12.40
N ALA A 137 -3.30 -31.23 -11.97
CA ALA A 137 -3.22 -32.52 -11.28
C ALA A 137 -2.62 -33.62 -12.18
N ASP A 138 -2.96 -33.63 -13.46
CA ASP A 138 -2.38 -34.56 -14.44
C ASP A 138 -0.89 -34.27 -14.69
N LEU A 139 -0.50 -32.99 -14.76
CA LEU A 139 0.89 -32.58 -14.93
C LEU A 139 1.73 -32.90 -13.68
N PHE A 140 1.19 -32.67 -12.49
CA PHE A 140 1.78 -33.02 -11.19
C PHE A 140 2.00 -34.52 -11.08
N ALA A 141 0.97 -35.32 -11.36
CA ALA A 141 1.08 -36.77 -11.37
C ALA A 141 2.15 -37.22 -12.37
N GLY A 142 2.19 -36.59 -13.54
CA GLY A 142 3.21 -36.83 -14.56
C GLY A 142 4.63 -36.52 -14.10
N ALA A 143 4.83 -35.46 -13.31
CA ALA A 143 6.12 -35.11 -12.72
C ALA A 143 6.57 -36.16 -11.69
N LEU A 144 5.65 -36.61 -10.82
CA LEU A 144 5.93 -37.63 -9.80
C LEU A 144 6.30 -39.00 -10.39
N ILE A 145 5.67 -39.39 -11.49
CA ILE A 145 5.93 -40.69 -12.15
C ILE A 145 6.95 -40.60 -13.29
N GLY A 146 7.50 -39.42 -13.57
CA GLY A 146 8.52 -39.18 -14.59
C GLY A 146 8.04 -39.29 -16.04
N THR A 147 6.73 -39.19 -16.28
CA THR A 147 6.19 -39.10 -17.64
C THR A 147 6.16 -37.68 -18.18
N ASN A 148 6.17 -36.68 -17.28
CA ASN A 148 6.39 -35.29 -17.64
C ASN A 148 7.90 -34.99 -17.61
N THR A 149 8.44 -34.56 -18.75
CA THR A 149 9.86 -34.21 -18.91
C THR A 149 10.10 -32.72 -19.12
N ASP A 150 9.05 -31.89 -19.07
CA ASP A 150 9.19 -30.45 -19.14
C ASP A 150 9.84 -29.92 -17.85
N SER A 151 10.99 -29.27 -17.98
CA SER A 151 11.78 -28.83 -16.82
C SER A 151 11.09 -27.73 -16.01
N GLU A 152 10.27 -26.88 -16.64
CA GLU A 152 9.55 -25.83 -15.92
C GLU A 152 8.40 -26.43 -15.11
N GLN A 153 7.61 -27.33 -15.71
CA GLN A 153 6.49 -27.99 -15.04
C GLN A 153 6.96 -28.90 -13.89
N VAL A 154 8.07 -29.63 -14.08
CA VAL A 154 8.70 -30.41 -13.01
C VAL A 154 9.19 -29.48 -11.89
N SER A 155 9.76 -28.31 -12.21
CA SER A 155 10.18 -27.34 -11.20
C SER A 155 9.01 -26.72 -10.45
N ARG A 156 7.85 -26.51 -11.09
CA ARG A 156 6.62 -26.00 -10.43
C ARG A 156 5.93 -27.05 -9.57
N SER A 157 6.24 -28.33 -9.80
CA SER A 157 5.75 -29.45 -8.99
C SER A 157 6.47 -29.59 -7.65
N ASP A 158 7.55 -28.85 -7.40
CA ASP A 158 8.17 -28.71 -6.06
C ASP A 158 7.36 -27.70 -5.23
N ILE A 159 6.33 -28.20 -4.56
CA ILE A 159 5.37 -27.40 -3.79
C ILE A 159 5.93 -27.03 -2.42
N ASN A 160 6.79 -27.89 -1.85
CA ASN A 160 7.36 -27.67 -0.53
C ASN A 160 8.68 -26.87 -0.54
N GLY A 161 9.28 -26.67 -1.72
CA GLY A 161 10.46 -25.85 -1.95
C GLY A 161 11.79 -26.54 -1.61
N ASP A 162 11.84 -27.87 -1.56
CA ASP A 162 13.04 -28.64 -1.23
C ASP A 162 13.91 -29.02 -2.44
N THR A 163 13.59 -28.46 -3.61
CA THR A 163 14.23 -28.66 -4.93
C THR A 163 13.90 -30.00 -5.59
N ARG A 164 12.90 -30.74 -5.09
CA ARG A 164 12.47 -32.02 -5.65
C ARG A 164 10.96 -32.05 -5.81
N ALA A 165 10.50 -32.55 -6.95
CA ALA A 165 9.10 -32.92 -7.13
C ALA A 165 8.95 -34.39 -6.72
N ASP A 166 8.49 -34.63 -5.50
CA ASP A 166 8.28 -35.97 -4.96
C ASP A 166 7.01 -36.10 -4.10
N GLY A 167 6.85 -37.25 -3.44
CA GLY A 167 5.64 -37.55 -2.67
C GLY A 167 5.38 -36.57 -1.51
N LEU A 168 6.37 -35.78 -1.07
CA LEU A 168 6.23 -34.76 -0.05
C LEU A 168 5.42 -33.54 -0.54
N ASP A 169 5.38 -33.31 -1.85
CA ASP A 169 4.63 -32.21 -2.47
C ASP A 169 3.13 -32.46 -2.54
N ILE A 170 2.69 -33.72 -2.45
CA ILE A 170 1.30 -34.14 -2.64
C ILE A 170 0.36 -33.39 -1.68
N GLN A 171 0.75 -33.26 -0.40
CA GLN A 171 -0.10 -32.59 0.58
C GLN A 171 -0.24 -31.10 0.26
N GLY A 172 0.84 -30.45 -0.18
CA GLY A 172 0.82 -29.05 -0.57
C GLY A 172 -0.03 -28.83 -1.82
N PHE A 173 0.12 -29.69 -2.83
CA PHE A 173 -0.67 -29.63 -4.06
C PHE A 173 -2.17 -29.81 -3.79
N VAL A 174 -2.55 -30.82 -3.00
CA VAL A 174 -3.96 -31.04 -2.63
C VAL A 174 -4.53 -29.85 -1.85
N ALA A 175 -3.74 -29.24 -0.97
CA ALA A 175 -4.18 -28.04 -0.26
C ALA A 175 -4.41 -26.86 -1.20
N ALA A 176 -3.57 -26.68 -2.22
CA ALA A 176 -3.74 -25.66 -3.25
C ALA A 176 -4.99 -25.91 -4.11
N LEU A 177 -5.17 -27.14 -4.60
CA LEU A 177 -6.33 -27.53 -5.42
C LEU A 177 -7.68 -27.36 -4.69
N LEU A 178 -7.70 -27.53 -3.36
CA LEU A 178 -8.90 -27.33 -2.56
C LEU A 178 -9.14 -25.88 -2.13
N ALA A 179 -8.16 -24.99 -2.35
CA ALA A 179 -8.25 -23.58 -2.00
C ALA A 179 -8.73 -22.68 -3.15
N GLY A 180 -8.66 -23.17 -4.40
CA GLY A 180 -9.30 -22.57 -5.59
C GLY A 180 -10.78 -22.93 -5.69
#